data_AF-A0A9D5K4P6-F1
#
_entry.id   AF-A0A9D5K4P6-F1
#
_cell.length_a   1.000
_cell.length_b   1.000
_cell.length_c   1.000
_cell.angle_alpha   90.00
_cell.angle_beta   90.00
_cell.angle_gamma   90.00
#
_symmetry.space_group_name_H-M   'P 1'
#
loop_
_entity.id
_entity.type
_entity.pdbx_description
1 polymer ?
#
loop_
_entity_poly.entity_id
_entity_poly.type
_entity_poly.pdbx_seq_one_letter_code
_entity_poly.pdbx_strand_id
1 'polypeptide(L)'
;HMESLPVIRWNDASIRYLSIAPDGENIVFSANAGSHWHVYVADTAGGTPIQITDARGNHIDARVSPDGRRLAYLSDRGGLTDQYDLWVHDREVGSHERFTFTSDVEQYCWYADGRTLIVSAGDPPRLQKIDISLGRPLPLTKSDGGEEYGEHSPRLYRFEGKTRIMYVRSYRSGKKHVRRIAVDGSDDRRITRSGGSEWLE
;
A
#
# COMPACT_ATOMS: atom_id res chain seq x y z
N HIS A 1 26.61 2.73 -28.17
CA HIS A 1 26.53 3.92 -27.32
C HIS A 1 25.89 3.52 -26.00
N MET A 2 26.61 3.60 -24.89
CA MET A 2 26.00 3.50 -23.56
C MET A 2 25.40 4.87 -23.25
N GLU A 3 24.07 4.97 -23.19
CA GLU A 3 23.42 6.15 -22.65
C GLU A 3 23.83 6.26 -21.17
N SER A 4 24.47 7.37 -20.81
CA SER A 4 24.74 7.70 -19.42
C SER A 4 23.41 7.78 -18.68
N LEU A 5 23.25 6.98 -17.62
CA LEU A 5 22.09 7.07 -16.74
C LEU A 5 21.92 8.53 -16.29
N PRO A 6 20.69 9.07 -16.27
CA PRO A 6 20.46 10.46 -15.88
C PRO A 6 20.98 10.69 -14.46
N VAL A 7 21.85 11.68 -14.30
CA VAL A 7 22.28 12.14 -12.98
C VAL A 7 21.08 12.80 -12.31
N ILE A 8 20.55 12.16 -11.27
CA ILE A 8 19.46 12.70 -10.46
C ILE A 8 19.93 13.98 -9.78
N ARG A 9 19.30 15.11 -10.12
CA ARG A 9 19.48 16.37 -9.39
C ARG A 9 18.44 16.44 -8.28
N TRP A 10 18.82 15.97 -7.10
CA TRP A 10 17.96 15.95 -5.91
C TRP A 10 17.37 17.32 -5.54
N ASN A 11 18.05 18.42 -5.87
CA ASN A 11 17.59 19.78 -5.55
C ASN A 11 16.26 20.16 -6.22
N ASP A 12 15.90 19.50 -7.33
CA ASP A 12 14.65 19.76 -8.07
C ASP A 12 13.65 18.60 -7.91
N ALA A 13 13.98 17.60 -7.10
CA ALA A 13 13.17 16.40 -6.95
C ALA A 13 11.98 16.61 -6.01
N SER A 14 10.80 16.15 -6.40
CA SER A 14 9.68 15.99 -5.47
C SER A 14 9.82 14.67 -4.71
N ILE A 15 9.67 14.69 -3.39
CA ILE A 15 9.76 13.51 -2.52
C ILE A 15 8.43 13.30 -1.78
N ARG A 16 7.92 12.07 -1.79
CA ARG A 16 6.65 11.68 -1.15
C ARG A 16 6.73 10.26 -0.58
N TYR A 17 5.68 9.88 0.15
CA TYR A 17 5.44 8.51 0.64
C TYR A 17 6.62 7.91 1.44
N LEU A 18 7.19 8.70 2.36
CA LEU A 18 8.23 8.24 3.27
C LEU A 18 7.69 7.14 4.20
N SER A 19 8.47 6.07 4.36
CA SER A 19 8.23 5.02 5.36
C SER A 19 9.56 4.55 5.97
N ILE A 20 9.53 4.17 7.24
CA ILE A 20 10.67 3.57 7.95
C ILE A 20 10.56 2.05 7.78
N ALA A 21 11.66 1.39 7.43
CA ALA A 21 11.73 -0.05 7.36
C ALA A 21 11.69 -0.67 8.77
N PRO A 22 11.26 -1.94 8.94
CA PRO A 22 11.13 -2.57 10.25
C PRO A 22 12.42 -2.68 11.06
N ASP A 23 13.58 -2.63 10.41
CA ASP A 23 14.89 -2.59 11.06
C ASP A 23 15.17 -1.25 11.77
N GLY A 24 14.47 -0.17 11.39
CA GLY A 24 14.75 1.19 11.88
C GLY A 24 16.03 1.82 11.31
N GLU A 25 16.77 1.07 10.50
CA GLU A 25 18.05 1.47 9.90
C GLU A 25 17.85 1.97 8.46
N ASN A 26 16.76 1.59 7.81
CA ASN A 26 16.46 1.99 6.44
C ASN A 26 15.17 2.82 6.37
N ILE A 27 15.16 3.79 5.46
CA ILE A 27 13.95 4.47 4.98
C ILE A 27 13.70 4.12 3.53
N VAL A 28 12.43 4.12 3.16
CA VAL A 28 11.96 4.04 1.78
C VAL A 28 11.12 5.26 1.47
N PHE A 29 11.25 5.76 0.25
CA PHE A 29 10.47 6.91 -0.21
C PHE A 29 10.37 6.89 -1.73
N SER A 30 9.44 7.69 -2.25
CA SER A 30 9.29 7.90 -3.69
C SER A 30 9.83 9.27 -4.05
N ALA A 31 10.64 9.33 -5.11
CA ALA A 31 11.13 10.59 -5.64
C ALA A 31 10.90 10.67 -7.15
N ASN A 32 10.55 11.87 -7.61
CA ASN A 32 10.50 12.22 -9.02
C ASN A 32 11.53 13.31 -9.29
N ALA A 33 12.57 12.95 -10.02
CA ALA A 33 13.64 13.84 -10.47
C ALA A 33 13.74 13.88 -12.01
N GLY A 34 12.63 13.58 -12.70
CA GLY A 34 12.58 13.42 -14.14
C GLY A 34 11.15 13.25 -14.64
N SER A 35 10.89 12.17 -15.38
CA SER A 35 9.58 11.91 -16.00
C SER A 35 8.66 11.03 -15.16
N HIS A 36 9.20 10.20 -14.25
CA HIS A 36 8.42 9.25 -13.47
C HIS A 36 8.84 9.25 -12.00
N TRP A 37 7.91 8.87 -11.13
CA TRP A 37 8.21 8.54 -9.74
C TRP A 37 8.92 7.20 -9.65
N HIS A 38 9.99 7.14 -8.87
CA HIS A 38 10.69 5.90 -8.56
C HIS A 38 10.83 5.72 -7.04
N VAL A 39 10.96 4.46 -6.62
CA VAL A 39 11.22 4.08 -5.23
C VAL A 39 12.73 4.11 -4.96
N TYR A 40 13.09 4.68 -3.82
CA TYR A 40 14.46 4.75 -3.30
C TYR A 40 14.52 4.21 -1.88
N VAL A 41 15.68 3.67 -1.51
CA VAL A 41 16.06 3.26 -0.15
C VAL A 41 17.26 4.09 0.30
N ALA A 42 17.29 4.51 1.57
CA ALA A 42 18.46 5.15 2.16
C ALA A 42 18.63 4.74 3.64
N ASP A 43 19.86 4.86 4.13
CA ASP A 43 20.21 4.64 5.55
C ASP A 43 19.70 5.80 6.42
N THR A 44 19.16 5.50 7.60
CA THR A 44 18.69 6.49 8.58
C THR A 44 19.82 7.29 9.22
N ALA A 45 21.04 6.76 9.27
CA ALA A 45 22.26 7.47 9.63
C ALA A 45 22.73 8.45 8.53
N GLY A 46 22.11 8.39 7.35
CA GLY A 46 22.42 9.22 6.20
C GLY A 46 23.32 8.51 5.18
N GLY A 47 23.30 9.01 3.94
CA GLY A 47 24.03 8.42 2.83
C GLY A 47 23.38 8.74 1.49
N THR A 48 23.92 8.15 0.43
CA THR A 48 23.34 8.29 -0.91
C THR A 48 22.17 7.32 -1.08
N PRO A 49 20.96 7.79 -1.43
CA PRO A 49 19.83 6.90 -1.71
C PRO A 49 20.10 5.99 -2.91
N ILE A 50 19.65 4.75 -2.82
CA ILE A 50 19.73 3.73 -3.87
C ILE A 50 18.35 3.62 -4.54
N GLN A 51 18.30 3.74 -5.86
CA GLN A 51 17.08 3.55 -6.63
C GLN A 51 16.74 2.06 -6.75
N ILE A 52 15.51 1.68 -6.40
CA ILE A 52 15.03 0.29 -6.41
C ILE A 52 14.23 -0.03 -7.66
N THR A 53 13.57 0.96 -8.26
CA THR A 53 12.74 0.79 -9.46
C THR A 53 13.25 1.65 -10.59
N ASP A 54 13.36 1.10 -11.80
CA ASP A 54 13.88 1.80 -13.00
C ASP A 54 12.95 1.68 -14.23
N ALA A 55 11.91 0.85 -14.15
CA ALA A 55 11.00 0.64 -15.25
C ALA A 55 10.14 1.87 -15.55
N ARG A 56 9.64 1.99 -16.79
CA ARG A 56 8.69 3.05 -17.19
C ARG A 56 7.39 2.96 -16.38
N GLY A 57 6.80 4.11 -16.08
CA GLY A 57 5.64 4.25 -15.18
C GLY A 57 6.04 4.81 -13.82
N ASN A 58 5.06 5.28 -13.05
CA ASN A 58 5.22 5.77 -11.69
C ASN A 58 5.22 4.61 -10.69
N HIS A 59 6.17 4.66 -9.75
CA HIS A 59 6.33 3.70 -8.66
C HIS A 59 6.30 4.45 -7.33
N ILE A 60 5.28 4.20 -6.51
CA ILE A 60 4.98 5.00 -5.32
C ILE A 60 4.58 4.17 -4.10
N ASP A 61 4.46 4.83 -2.94
CA ASP A 61 4.00 4.26 -1.65
C ASP A 61 4.66 2.92 -1.33
N ALA A 62 5.99 2.89 -1.27
CA ALA A 62 6.74 1.68 -0.97
C ALA A 62 6.78 1.38 0.53
N ARG A 63 6.71 0.10 0.91
CA ARG A 63 6.87 -0.38 2.30
C ARG A 63 7.60 -1.71 2.36
N VAL A 64 8.57 -1.79 3.28
CA VAL A 64 9.32 -3.02 3.55
C VAL A 64 8.46 -3.99 4.39
N SER A 65 8.52 -5.28 4.08
CA SER A 65 7.84 -6.34 4.83
C SER A 65 8.41 -6.48 6.24
N PRO A 66 7.62 -6.93 7.24
CA PRO A 66 8.07 -7.07 8.63
C PRO A 66 9.35 -7.88 8.85
N ASP A 67 9.63 -8.86 7.98
CA ASP A 67 10.85 -9.67 8.01
C ASP A 67 12.04 -9.03 7.27
N GLY A 68 11.85 -7.85 6.68
CA GLY A 68 12.85 -7.13 5.92
C GLY A 68 13.15 -7.70 4.53
N ARG A 69 12.56 -8.83 4.13
CA ARG A 69 12.97 -9.57 2.92
C ARG A 69 12.37 -9.00 1.63
N ARG A 70 11.28 -8.25 1.72
CA ARG A 70 10.52 -7.76 0.57
C ARG A 70 10.19 -6.29 0.69
N LEU A 71 9.92 -5.66 -0.44
CA LEU A 71 9.42 -4.29 -0.54
C LEU A 71 8.20 -4.31 -1.45
N ALA A 72 7.04 -4.02 -0.88
CA ALA A 72 5.82 -3.80 -1.65
C ALA A 72 5.80 -2.34 -2.13
N TYR A 73 5.21 -2.08 -3.29
CA TYR A 73 5.01 -0.74 -3.83
C TYR A 73 3.85 -0.74 -4.83
N LEU A 74 3.33 0.45 -5.13
CA LEU A 74 2.30 0.66 -6.13
C LEU A 74 2.95 1.09 -7.44
N SER A 75 2.53 0.51 -8.55
CA SER A 75 3.05 0.86 -9.86
C SER A 75 1.97 0.87 -10.94
N ASP A 76 1.93 1.94 -11.74
CA ASP A 76 1.06 2.05 -12.93
C ASP A 76 1.69 1.43 -14.20
N ARG A 77 2.88 0.81 -14.06
CA ARG A 77 3.55 0.08 -15.14
C ARG A 77 2.64 -1.00 -15.72
N GLY A 78 2.45 -0.95 -17.05
CA GLY A 78 1.70 -1.97 -17.79
C GLY A 78 0.19 -1.91 -17.52
N GLY A 79 -0.31 -0.74 -17.10
CA GLY A 79 -1.71 -0.41 -16.93
C GLY A 79 -2.07 0.92 -17.60
N LEU A 80 -3.23 1.46 -17.24
CA LEU A 80 -3.63 2.82 -17.60
C LEU A 80 -2.92 3.81 -16.68
N THR A 81 -2.62 5.01 -17.19
CA THR A 81 -2.04 6.10 -16.39
C THR A 81 -2.86 6.32 -15.11
N ASP A 82 -2.16 6.45 -13.98
CA ASP A 82 -2.75 6.63 -12.65
C ASP A 82 -3.62 5.46 -12.14
N GLN A 83 -3.58 4.29 -12.79
CA GLN A 83 -4.15 3.05 -12.24
C GLN A 83 -3.02 2.16 -11.73
N TYR A 84 -2.93 2.05 -10.41
CA TYR A 84 -1.83 1.37 -9.76
C TYR A 84 -2.15 -0.09 -9.47
N ASP A 85 -1.16 -0.94 -9.65
CA ASP A 85 -1.18 -2.30 -9.14
C ASP A 85 -0.13 -2.52 -8.07
N LEU A 86 -0.36 -3.51 -7.23
CA LEU A 86 0.58 -3.94 -6.21
C LEU A 86 1.69 -4.75 -6.85
N TRP A 87 2.92 -4.30 -6.63
CA TRP A 87 4.14 -5.00 -6.97
C TRP A 87 4.94 -5.30 -5.71
N VAL A 88 5.73 -6.38 -5.76
CA VAL A 88 6.66 -6.77 -4.70
C VAL A 88 8.04 -6.98 -5.30
N HIS A 89 9.01 -6.27 -4.75
CA HIS A 89 10.43 -6.47 -4.96
C HIS A 89 10.97 -7.43 -3.90
N ASP A 90 11.61 -8.52 -4.34
CA ASP A 90 12.39 -9.40 -3.47
C ASP A 90 13.80 -8.81 -3.31
N ARG A 91 14.19 -8.50 -2.06
CA ARG A 91 15.45 -7.81 -1.78
C ARG A 91 16.66 -8.72 -1.82
N GLU A 92 16.48 -10.04 -1.79
CA GLU A 92 17.58 -11.01 -1.85
C GLU A 92 17.96 -11.32 -3.30
N VAL A 93 16.96 -11.60 -4.15
CA VAL A 93 17.20 -11.97 -5.55
C VAL A 93 17.03 -10.81 -6.54
N GLY A 94 16.46 -9.69 -6.11
CA GLY A 94 16.28 -8.48 -6.91
C GLY A 94 15.11 -8.50 -7.89
N SER A 95 14.23 -9.51 -7.83
CA SER A 95 13.10 -9.66 -8.76
C SER A 95 11.92 -8.75 -8.40
N HIS A 96 11.15 -8.30 -9.40
CA HIS A 96 9.91 -7.55 -9.22
C HIS A 96 8.73 -8.34 -9.80
N GLU A 97 7.72 -8.62 -8.97
CA GLU A 97 6.53 -9.39 -9.36
C GLU A 97 5.24 -8.61 -9.09
N ARG A 98 4.25 -8.75 -9.98
CA ARG A 98 2.94 -8.09 -9.91
C ARG A 98 1.91 -9.02 -9.28
N PHE A 99 1.18 -8.54 -8.28
CA PHE A 99 0.21 -9.33 -7.51
C PHE A 99 -1.26 -8.91 -7.68
N THR A 100 -1.49 -7.78 -8.35
CA THR A 100 -2.83 -7.36 -8.78
C THR A 100 -2.79 -6.93 -10.24
N PHE A 101 -3.92 -7.02 -10.93
CA PHE A 101 -4.00 -6.72 -12.35
C PHE A 101 -5.21 -5.82 -12.59
N THR A 102 -4.95 -4.60 -13.08
CA THR A 102 -5.99 -3.60 -13.38
C THR A 102 -6.93 -3.40 -12.19
N SER A 103 -6.36 -3.40 -10.98
CA SER A 103 -7.13 -3.45 -9.74
C SER A 103 -7.23 -2.09 -9.04
N ASP A 104 -6.60 -1.05 -9.57
CA ASP A 104 -6.60 0.31 -9.02
C ASP A 104 -6.41 0.32 -7.49
N VAL A 105 -5.24 -0.17 -7.07
CA VAL A 105 -4.88 -0.30 -5.67
C VAL A 105 -4.59 1.09 -5.11
N GLU A 106 -5.45 1.57 -4.23
CA GLU A 106 -5.29 2.88 -3.60
C GLU A 106 -4.31 2.85 -2.43
N GLN A 107 -4.43 1.81 -1.59
CA GLN A 107 -3.73 1.73 -0.30
C GLN A 107 -3.53 0.28 0.11
N TYR A 108 -2.48 0.00 0.87
CA TYR A 108 -2.25 -1.35 1.40
C TYR A 108 -1.54 -1.31 2.76
N CYS A 109 -1.36 -2.48 3.39
CA CYS A 109 -0.42 -2.69 4.50
C CYS A 109 0.05 -4.15 4.60
N TRP A 110 1.28 -4.37 5.05
CA TRP A 110 1.84 -5.70 5.33
C TRP A 110 1.25 -6.29 6.59
N TYR A 111 0.83 -7.55 6.54
CA TYR A 111 0.59 -8.35 7.74
C TYR A 111 1.91 -8.81 8.37
N ALA A 112 1.86 -9.11 9.66
CA ALA A 112 3.03 -9.43 10.49
C ALA A 112 3.80 -10.69 10.05
N ASP A 113 3.23 -11.50 9.15
CA ASP A 113 3.84 -12.73 8.64
C ASP A 113 4.86 -12.50 7.50
N GLY A 114 5.07 -11.26 7.05
CA GLY A 114 6.02 -10.95 5.97
C GLY A 114 5.61 -11.44 4.57
N ARG A 115 4.37 -11.92 4.43
CA ARG A 115 3.89 -12.63 3.23
C ARG A 115 2.49 -12.20 2.80
N THR A 116 1.68 -11.76 3.75
CA THR A 116 0.31 -11.34 3.50
C THR A 116 0.25 -9.82 3.39
N LEU A 117 -0.50 -9.32 2.41
CA LEU A 117 -0.85 -7.90 2.26
C LEU A 117 -2.38 -7.73 2.39
N ILE A 118 -2.79 -6.66 3.06
CA ILE A 118 -4.18 -6.18 3.03
C ILE A 118 -4.22 -4.97 2.12
N VAL A 119 -5.00 -5.04 1.04
CA VAL A 119 -5.10 -4.00 0.02
C VAL A 119 -6.51 -3.43 -0.06
N SER A 120 -6.61 -2.17 -0.43
CA SER A 120 -7.82 -1.44 -0.82
C SER A 120 -7.76 -1.25 -2.33
N ALA A 121 -8.64 -1.92 -3.07
CA ALA A 121 -8.53 -2.02 -4.52
C ALA A 121 -9.91 -2.16 -5.20
N GLY A 122 -10.04 -1.62 -6.41
CA GLY A 122 -11.22 -1.66 -7.28
C GLY A 122 -11.99 -0.35 -7.31
N ASP A 123 -13.08 -0.32 -8.09
CA ASP A 123 -14.01 0.81 -8.16
C ASP A 123 -15.46 0.30 -7.94
N PRO A 124 -16.07 0.54 -6.77
CA PRO A 124 -15.47 1.18 -5.59
C PRO A 124 -14.43 0.28 -4.91
N PRO A 125 -13.44 0.86 -4.18
CA PRO A 125 -12.37 0.08 -3.59
C PRO A 125 -12.87 -0.82 -2.46
N ARG A 126 -12.38 -2.04 -2.40
CA ARG A 126 -12.74 -3.05 -1.40
C ARG A 126 -11.49 -3.62 -0.74
N LEU A 127 -11.64 -4.04 0.52
CA LEU A 127 -10.54 -4.72 1.20
C LEU A 127 -10.36 -6.14 0.66
N GLN A 128 -9.15 -6.44 0.23
CA GLN A 128 -8.73 -7.76 -0.21
C GLN A 128 -7.47 -8.18 0.56
N LYS A 129 -7.29 -9.48 0.71
CA LYS A 129 -6.11 -10.12 1.29
C LYS A 129 -5.33 -10.82 0.18
N ILE A 130 -4.04 -10.56 0.11
CA ILE A 130 -3.14 -11.19 -0.86
C ILE A 130 -2.09 -11.95 -0.09
N ASP A 131 -2.06 -13.28 -0.24
CA ASP A 131 -0.90 -14.09 0.12
C ASP A 131 -0.02 -14.24 -1.12
N ILE A 132 1.17 -13.62 -1.08
CA ILE A 132 2.07 -13.56 -2.24
C ILE A 132 2.69 -14.90 -2.63
N SER A 133 2.53 -15.96 -1.83
CA SER A 133 2.91 -17.31 -2.27
C SER A 133 1.79 -18.03 -3.03
N LEU A 134 0.54 -17.60 -2.85
CA LEU A 134 -0.65 -18.21 -3.45
C LEU A 134 -1.06 -17.48 -4.73
N GLY A 135 -0.57 -16.25 -4.92
CA GLY A 135 -0.64 -15.50 -6.17
C GLY A 135 -2.01 -14.92 -6.52
N ARG A 136 -3.00 -14.95 -5.61
CA ARG A 136 -4.31 -14.33 -5.88
C ARG A 136 -4.88 -13.51 -4.70
N PRO A 137 -5.49 -12.34 -4.97
CA PRO A 137 -6.29 -11.61 -4.01
C PRO A 137 -7.57 -12.36 -3.63
N LEU A 138 -7.94 -12.28 -2.35
CA LEU A 138 -9.19 -12.80 -1.80
C LEU A 138 -9.97 -11.68 -1.12
N PRO A 139 -11.29 -11.54 -1.31
CA PRO A 139 -12.09 -10.57 -0.56
C PRO A 139 -11.93 -10.77 0.95
N LEU A 140 -11.66 -9.69 1.67
CA LEU A 140 -11.56 -9.74 3.14
C LEU A 140 -12.91 -9.45 3.80
N THR A 141 -13.69 -8.54 3.22
CA THR A 141 -15.00 -8.15 3.72
C THR A 141 -16.11 -8.83 2.91
N LYS A 142 -17.28 -8.99 3.52
CA LYS A 142 -18.47 -9.49 2.83
C LYS A 142 -19.35 -8.31 2.43
N SER A 143 -20.02 -8.43 1.28
CA SER A 143 -21.16 -7.54 1.00
C SER A 143 -22.26 -7.81 2.03
N ASP A 144 -22.88 -6.76 2.53
CA ASP A 144 -24.02 -6.83 3.45
C ASP A 144 -25.36 -6.61 2.71
N GLY A 145 -25.34 -6.61 1.37
CA GLY A 145 -26.54 -6.42 0.53
C GLY A 145 -27.16 -5.02 0.64
N GLY A 146 -26.45 -4.08 1.28
CA GLY A 146 -26.88 -2.71 1.49
C GLY A 146 -26.46 -1.76 0.36
N GLU A 147 -26.44 -0.49 0.71
CA GLU A 147 -25.92 0.60 -0.12
C GLU A 147 -24.47 0.34 -0.57
N GLU A 148 -24.08 0.81 -1.75
CA GLU A 148 -22.71 0.70 -2.21
C GLU A 148 -21.73 1.56 -1.39
N TYR A 149 -20.54 1.02 -1.13
CA TYR A 149 -19.49 1.66 -0.38
C TYR A 149 -18.09 1.32 -0.89
N GLY A 150 -17.15 2.24 -0.66
CA GLY A 150 -15.71 2.02 -0.73
C GLY A 150 -15.11 1.74 0.65
N GLU A 151 -14.02 0.99 0.70
CA GLU A 151 -13.31 0.61 1.92
C GLU A 151 -11.84 0.98 1.82
N HIS A 152 -11.41 1.92 2.65
CA HIS A 152 -10.12 2.57 2.52
C HIS A 152 -9.29 2.46 3.79
N SER A 153 -8.00 2.77 3.65
CA SER A 153 -7.05 3.00 4.74
C SER A 153 -6.92 1.83 5.72
N PRO A 154 -6.67 0.59 5.23
CA PRO A 154 -6.42 -0.52 6.13
C PRO A 154 -5.18 -0.25 6.99
N ARG A 155 -5.34 -0.42 8.30
CA ARG A 155 -4.27 -0.29 9.30
C ARG A 155 -4.33 -1.46 10.27
N LEU A 156 -3.21 -2.13 10.45
CA LEU A 156 -3.10 -3.21 11.42
C LEU A 156 -2.84 -2.66 12.81
N TYR A 157 -3.41 -3.31 13.81
CA TYR A 157 -3.14 -3.02 15.21
C TYR A 157 -3.41 -4.24 16.09
N ARG A 158 -2.95 -4.19 17.35
CA ARG A 158 -3.21 -5.23 18.35
C ARG A 158 -4.44 -4.85 19.19
N PHE A 159 -5.36 -5.79 19.34
CA PHE A 159 -6.56 -5.67 20.16
C PHE A 159 -6.86 -7.00 20.83
N GLU A 160 -6.95 -7.01 22.17
CA GLU A 160 -7.22 -8.23 22.96
C GLU A 160 -6.26 -9.40 22.60
N GLY A 161 -4.97 -9.09 22.48
CA GLY A 161 -3.91 -10.05 22.14
C GLY A 161 -3.89 -10.50 20.67
N LYS A 162 -4.90 -10.16 19.86
CA LYS A 162 -5.01 -10.56 18.46
C LYS A 162 -4.74 -9.41 17.51
N THR A 163 -4.27 -9.71 16.30
CA THR A 163 -4.16 -8.70 15.25
C THR A 163 -5.54 -8.41 14.66
N ARG A 164 -5.82 -7.13 14.41
CA ARG A 164 -7.04 -6.60 13.82
C ARG A 164 -6.70 -5.58 12.75
N ILE A 165 -7.66 -5.31 11.87
CA ILE A 165 -7.57 -4.28 10.84
C ILE A 165 -8.60 -3.20 11.17
N MET A 166 -8.14 -1.97 11.31
CA MET A 166 -8.98 -0.77 11.31
C MET A 166 -9.05 -0.23 9.89
N TYR A 167 -10.22 0.23 9.46
CA TYR A 167 -10.42 0.79 8.12
C TYR A 167 -11.61 1.77 8.10
N VAL A 168 -11.76 2.50 7.01
CA VAL A 168 -12.89 3.42 6.78
C VAL A 168 -13.79 2.83 5.71
N ARG A 169 -15.10 2.75 5.98
CA ARG A 169 -16.12 2.47 4.96
C ARG A 169 -16.86 3.76 4.63
N SER A 170 -16.83 4.16 3.36
CA SER A 170 -17.46 5.38 2.82
C SER A 170 -18.61 4.99 1.90
N TYR A 171 -19.81 5.46 2.18
CA TYR A 171 -21.03 5.14 1.42
C TYR A 171 -21.36 6.27 0.44
N ARG A 172 -22.08 5.97 -0.65
CA ARG A 172 -22.49 7.00 -1.64
C ARG A 172 -23.35 8.11 -1.03
N SER A 173 -24.09 7.83 0.03
CA SER A 173 -24.89 8.76 0.83
C SER A 173 -24.05 9.77 1.63
N GLY A 174 -22.72 9.65 1.59
CA GLY A 174 -21.78 10.51 2.31
C GLY A 174 -21.48 10.03 3.73
N LYS A 175 -22.17 8.99 4.23
CA LYS A 175 -21.86 8.38 5.53
C LYS A 175 -20.46 7.78 5.50
N LYS A 176 -19.71 7.96 6.59
CA LYS A 176 -18.39 7.35 6.78
C LYS A 176 -18.32 6.67 8.14
N HIS A 177 -17.81 5.45 8.16
CA HIS A 177 -17.69 4.67 9.39
C HIS A 177 -16.29 4.14 9.54
N VAL A 178 -15.69 4.36 10.70
CA VAL A 178 -14.50 3.64 11.10
C VAL A 178 -14.94 2.27 11.59
N ARG A 179 -14.32 1.23 11.05
CA ARG A 179 -14.68 -0.16 11.26
C ARG A 179 -13.45 -0.97 11.64
N ARG A 180 -13.70 -2.07 12.34
CA ARG A 180 -12.70 -3.06 12.71
C ARG A 180 -13.11 -4.41 12.17
N ILE A 181 -12.15 -5.17 11.65
CA ILE A 181 -12.34 -6.55 11.20
C ILE A 181 -11.16 -7.43 11.66
N ALA A 182 -11.36 -8.73 11.81
CA ALA A 182 -10.29 -9.70 11.98
C ALA A 182 -9.62 -10.03 10.63
N VAL A 183 -8.38 -10.53 10.69
CA VAL A 183 -7.55 -10.80 9.50
C VAL A 183 -8.05 -11.99 8.67
N ASP A 184 -8.95 -12.80 9.24
CA ASP A 184 -9.69 -13.86 8.55
C ASP A 184 -11.05 -13.39 7.98
N GLY A 185 -11.35 -12.09 8.08
CA GLY A 185 -12.61 -11.50 7.64
C GLY A 185 -13.78 -11.68 8.63
N SER A 186 -13.56 -12.34 9.76
CA SER A 186 -14.55 -12.41 10.83
C SER A 186 -14.61 -11.11 11.64
N ASP A 187 -15.62 -10.96 12.48
CA ASP A 187 -15.73 -9.85 13.42
C ASP A 187 -15.71 -8.43 12.77
N ASP A 188 -16.27 -8.28 11.56
CA ASP A 188 -16.47 -6.97 10.93
C ASP A 188 -17.53 -6.17 11.71
N ARG A 189 -17.09 -5.13 12.42
CA ARG A 189 -17.96 -4.27 13.22
C ARG A 189 -17.63 -2.80 13.07
N ARG A 190 -18.68 -1.98 13.11
CA ARG A 190 -18.60 -0.52 13.17
C ARG A 190 -18.12 -0.06 14.55
N ILE A 191 -17.23 0.92 14.58
CA ILE A 191 -16.68 1.51 15.80
C ILE A 191 -17.30 2.89 16.09
N THR A 192 -17.37 3.77 15.08
CA THR A 192 -17.93 5.11 15.27
C THR A 192 -19.46 5.08 15.31
N ARG A 193 -20.12 5.83 16.20
CA ARG A 193 -21.58 5.76 16.38
C ARG A 193 -22.41 6.82 15.63
N SER A 194 -21.83 7.94 15.19
CA SER A 194 -22.60 9.04 14.56
C SER A 194 -22.56 9.04 13.03
N GLY A 195 -23.61 9.62 12.44
CA GLY A 195 -23.84 9.77 11.00
C GLY A 195 -23.13 10.96 10.36
N GLY A 196 -21.89 11.24 10.76
CA GLY A 196 -21.04 12.26 10.11
C GLY A 196 -21.27 13.72 10.53
N SER A 197 -22.42 14.09 11.08
CA SER A 197 -22.73 15.49 11.46
C SER A 197 -22.63 15.82 12.95
N GLU A 198 -22.63 14.83 13.86
CA GLU A 198 -22.69 15.06 15.32
C GLU A 198 -21.33 15.18 16.00
N TRP A 199 -20.23 15.36 15.25
CA TRP A 199 -18.88 15.51 15.83
C TRP A 199 -18.53 16.95 16.21
N LEU A 200 -19.48 17.88 16.10
CA LEU A 200 -19.30 19.31 16.30
C LEU A 200 -20.12 19.89 17.48
N GLU A 201 -20.64 19.04 18.38
CA GLU A 201 -21.25 19.51 19.64
C GLU A 201 -20.24 19.55 20.79
#